data_AF-A0AAD2DH01-F1
#
_entry.id   AF-A0AAD2DH01-F1
#
_cell.length_a   1.000
_cell.length_b   1.000
_cell.length_c   1.000
_cell.angle_alpha   90.00
_cell.angle_beta   90.00
_cell.angle_gamma   90.00
#
_symmetry.space_group_name_H-M   'P 1'
#
loop_
_entity.id
_entity.type
_entity.pdbx_description
1 polymer ?
#
loop_
_entity_poly.entity_id
_entity_poly.type
_entity_poly.pdbx_seq_one_letter_code
_entity_poly.pdbx_strand_id
1 'polypeptide(L)'
;MPELIICKNCEHIAHKYNVYIHTLYVVAGVNNDLILKLAALLHDIGKPYVKKKVNDKVHYWGHQKVSVEISNLVLNRLGYDENIINDVCTLIKMHDTAIKPTIDSIKLAIDDIGEVNFERLLKLQISDISAHSDNYAEILLPKLDKLKEVYIYSEFRKNRLI
;
A
#
# COMPACT_ATOMS: atom_id res chain seq x y z
N MET A 1 14.13 -13.53 -0.06
CA MET A 1 12.97 -13.57 0.84
C MET A 1 12.03 -14.70 0.40
N PRO A 2 12.07 -15.87 1.06
CA PRO A 2 11.33 -17.07 0.62
C PRO A 2 9.80 -16.89 0.62
N GLU A 3 9.27 -15.99 1.45
CA GLU A 3 7.84 -15.72 1.58
C GLU A 3 7.21 -15.15 0.30
N LEU A 4 8.01 -14.55 -0.59
CA LEU A 4 7.53 -14.06 -1.88
C LEU A 4 7.33 -15.17 -2.92
N ILE A 5 7.88 -16.38 -2.69
CA ILE A 5 7.81 -17.46 -3.69
C ILE A 5 6.36 -17.85 -3.97
N ILE A 6 5.52 -17.92 -2.93
CA ILE A 6 4.11 -18.28 -3.06
C ILE A 6 3.31 -17.24 -3.87
N CYS A 7 3.76 -15.98 -3.91
CA CYS A 7 3.12 -14.91 -4.69
C CYS A 7 3.24 -15.12 -6.20
N LYS A 8 4.20 -15.92 -6.69
CA LYS A 8 4.36 -16.22 -8.13
C LYS A 8 3.19 -17.03 -8.70
N ASN A 9 2.57 -17.85 -7.86
CA ASN A 9 1.47 -18.73 -8.24
C ASN A 9 0.09 -18.15 -7.87
N CYS A 10 0.06 -16.91 -7.37
CA CYS A 10 -1.18 -16.22 -7.03
C CYS A 10 -1.51 -15.20 -8.13
N GLU A 11 -2.56 -15.46 -8.89
CA GLU A 11 -3.18 -14.47 -9.77
C GLU A 11 -3.61 -13.25 -8.97
N HIS A 12 -3.81 -12.12 -9.62
CA HIS A 12 -4.36 -10.95 -8.96
C HIS A 12 -5.60 -10.48 -9.75
N ILE A 13 -6.57 -9.84 -9.09
CA ILE A 13 -7.96 -9.76 -9.60
C ILE A 13 -8.13 -8.85 -10.83
N ALA A 14 -7.34 -7.79 -10.94
CA ALA A 14 -7.36 -6.81 -12.02
C ALA A 14 -6.34 -7.03 -13.18
N HIS A 15 -5.94 -8.28 -13.50
CA HIS A 15 -4.56 -8.52 -13.96
C HIS A 15 -4.21 -8.62 -15.44
N LYS A 16 -3.15 -7.86 -15.69
CA LYS A 16 -2.03 -8.06 -16.61
C LYS A 16 -0.95 -9.04 -16.04
N TYR A 17 -0.85 -9.27 -14.71
CA TYR A 17 0.26 -10.00 -14.03
C TYR A 17 -0.13 -10.97 -12.87
N ASN A 18 0.82 -11.63 -12.20
CA ASN A 18 0.57 -12.30 -10.90
C ASN A 18 0.96 -11.37 -9.72
N VAL A 19 0.66 -11.74 -8.47
CA VAL A 19 0.98 -10.92 -7.28
C VAL A 19 2.48 -10.59 -7.21
N TYR A 20 3.36 -11.56 -7.49
CA TYR A 20 4.80 -11.32 -7.44
C TYR A 20 5.28 -10.24 -8.43
N ILE A 21 4.88 -10.35 -9.70
CA ILE A 21 5.28 -9.40 -10.75
C ILE A 21 4.65 -8.02 -10.48
N HIS A 22 3.38 -7.99 -10.04
CA HIS A 22 2.73 -6.77 -9.56
C HIS A 22 3.56 -6.06 -8.50
N THR A 23 3.92 -6.76 -7.43
CA THR A 23 4.76 -6.22 -6.34
C THR A 23 6.07 -5.63 -6.86
N LEU A 24 6.73 -6.24 -7.85
CA LEU A 24 7.97 -5.68 -8.42
C LEU A 24 7.74 -4.34 -9.13
N TYR A 25 6.63 -4.17 -9.84
CA TYR A 25 6.26 -2.88 -10.44
C TYR A 25 5.95 -1.83 -9.37
N VAL A 26 5.24 -2.20 -8.30
CA VAL A 26 4.99 -1.30 -7.15
C VAL A 26 6.31 -0.87 -6.51
N VAL A 27 7.22 -1.81 -6.26
CA VAL A 27 8.56 -1.50 -5.72
C VAL A 27 9.33 -0.59 -6.66
N ALA A 28 9.26 -0.79 -7.98
CA ALA A 28 9.96 0.05 -8.95
C ALA A 28 9.39 1.48 -9.02
N GLY A 29 8.08 1.66 -8.81
CA GLY A 29 7.41 2.95 -8.90
C GLY A 29 7.56 3.87 -7.70
N VAL A 30 8.01 3.37 -6.54
CA VAL A 30 8.24 4.20 -5.34
C VAL A 30 9.68 4.71 -5.22
N ASN A 31 9.85 5.88 -4.59
CA ASN A 31 11.14 6.52 -4.32
C ASN A 31 12.03 5.68 -3.37
N ASN A 32 13.33 6.02 -3.30
CA ASN A 32 14.31 5.34 -2.45
C ASN A 32 14.20 5.73 -0.96
N ASP A 33 13.03 5.53 -0.37
CA ASP A 33 12.79 5.54 1.09
C ASP A 33 12.68 4.08 1.56
N LEU A 34 13.48 3.70 2.56
CA LEU A 34 13.57 2.31 3.03
C LEU A 34 12.21 1.77 3.50
N ILE A 35 11.49 2.52 4.33
CA ILE A 35 10.19 2.13 4.88
C ILE A 35 9.18 1.96 3.73
N LEU A 36 9.15 2.90 2.79
CA LEU A 36 8.27 2.82 1.63
C LEU A 36 8.60 1.63 0.72
N LYS A 37 9.89 1.34 0.48
CA LYS A 37 10.34 0.18 -0.31
C LYS A 37 9.95 -1.14 0.34
N LEU A 38 10.14 -1.25 1.66
CA LEU A 38 9.74 -2.44 2.41
C LEU A 38 8.22 -2.63 2.41
N ALA A 39 7.45 -1.56 2.63
CA ALA A 39 6.00 -1.60 2.54
C ALA A 39 5.53 -2.00 1.13
N ALA A 40 6.09 -1.40 0.07
CA ALA A 40 5.79 -1.77 -1.32
C ALA A 40 6.09 -3.24 -1.61
N LEU A 41 7.21 -3.77 -1.11
CA LEU A 41 7.61 -5.16 -1.30
C LEU A 41 6.68 -6.16 -0.61
N LEU A 42 6.04 -5.74 0.49
CA LEU A 42 5.32 -6.64 1.39
C LEU A 42 3.80 -6.40 1.44
N HIS A 43 3.28 -5.33 0.83
CA HIS A 43 1.88 -4.91 1.00
C HIS A 43 0.84 -6.02 0.75
N ASP A 44 1.11 -6.86 -0.25
CA ASP A 44 0.21 -7.90 -0.72
C ASP A 44 0.63 -9.34 -0.38
N ILE A 45 1.65 -9.50 0.47
CA ILE A 45 2.21 -10.83 0.75
C ILE A 45 1.20 -11.79 1.41
N GLY A 46 0.14 -11.26 2.00
CA GLY A 46 -0.98 -12.02 2.57
C GLY A 46 -2.00 -12.54 1.55
N LYS A 47 -2.07 -11.99 0.33
CA LYS A 47 -3.09 -12.37 -0.68
C LYS A 47 -3.15 -13.89 -0.94
N PRO A 48 -2.02 -14.61 -1.13
CA PRO A 48 -2.06 -16.05 -1.38
C PRO A 48 -2.72 -16.87 -0.26
N TYR A 49 -2.66 -16.39 0.98
CA TYR A 49 -3.17 -17.08 2.16
C TYR A 49 -4.67 -16.88 2.40
N VAL A 50 -5.26 -15.85 1.77
CA VAL A 50 -6.69 -15.52 1.92
C VAL A 50 -7.44 -15.60 0.60
N LYS A 51 -6.82 -16.15 -0.46
CA LYS A 51 -7.46 -16.34 -1.77
C LYS A 51 -8.74 -17.17 -1.61
N LYS A 52 -9.89 -16.57 -1.95
CA LYS A 52 -11.18 -17.26 -2.01
C LYS A 52 -11.80 -17.05 -3.39
N LYS A 53 -12.41 -18.10 -3.95
CA LYS A 53 -13.20 -18.01 -5.19
C LYS A 53 -14.69 -18.07 -4.84
N VAL A 54 -15.44 -17.03 -5.20
CA VAL A 54 -16.89 -16.91 -4.97
C VAL A 54 -17.53 -16.44 -6.27
N ASN A 55 -18.52 -17.16 -6.80
CA ASN A 55 -19.22 -16.83 -8.04
C ASN A 55 -18.26 -16.52 -9.21
N ASP A 56 -17.27 -17.39 -9.40
CA ASP A 56 -16.19 -17.25 -10.38
C ASP A 56 -15.27 -16.02 -10.26
N LYS A 57 -15.42 -15.24 -9.19
CA LYS A 57 -14.54 -14.12 -8.86
C LYS A 57 -13.60 -14.50 -7.74
N VAL A 58 -12.34 -14.08 -7.87
CA VAL A 58 -11.34 -14.22 -6.80
C VAL A 58 -11.48 -13.04 -5.85
N HIS A 59 -11.35 -13.29 -4.55
CA HIS A 59 -11.39 -12.31 -3.48
C HIS A 59 -10.23 -12.53 -2.51
N TYR A 60 -9.73 -11.43 -1.93
CA TYR A 60 -8.63 -11.39 -0.96
C TYR A 60 -9.03 -10.67 0.33
N TRP A 61 -10.18 -11.04 0.90
CA TRP A 61 -10.68 -10.36 2.09
C TRP A 61 -9.75 -10.57 3.28
N GLY A 62 -9.36 -9.47 3.94
CA GLY A 62 -8.47 -9.47 5.11
C GLY A 62 -6.99 -9.68 4.77
N HIS A 63 -6.59 -9.60 3.50
CA HIS A 63 -5.18 -9.76 3.11
C HIS A 63 -4.27 -8.75 3.81
N GLN A 64 -4.75 -7.53 4.09
CA GLN A 64 -3.98 -6.50 4.79
C GLN A 64 -3.51 -7.00 6.16
N LYS A 65 -4.40 -7.62 6.93
CA LYS A 65 -4.07 -8.17 8.26
C LYS A 65 -3.02 -9.27 8.16
N VAL A 66 -3.21 -10.21 7.23
CA VAL A 66 -2.25 -11.31 7.03
C VAL A 66 -0.91 -10.80 6.49
N SER A 67 -0.92 -9.81 5.60
CA SER A 67 0.30 -9.14 5.12
C SER A 67 1.06 -8.50 6.28
N VAL A 68 0.38 -7.81 7.21
CA VAL A 68 1.02 -7.25 8.42
C VAL A 68 1.65 -8.33 9.28
N GLU A 69 0.93 -9.41 9.58
CA GLU A 69 1.43 -10.52 10.40
C GLU A 69 2.70 -11.15 9.81
N ILE A 70 2.68 -11.43 8.50
CA ILE A 70 3.85 -11.98 7.79
C ILE A 70 5.00 -10.96 7.77
N SER A 71 4.71 -9.69 7.49
CA SER A 71 5.72 -8.63 7.40
C SER A 71 6.43 -8.42 8.72
N ASN A 72 5.67 -8.38 9.82
CA ASN A 72 6.23 -8.26 11.16
C ASN A 72 7.21 -9.40 11.47
N LEU A 73 6.82 -10.65 11.18
CA LEU A 73 7.70 -11.82 11.38
C LEU A 73 8.95 -11.76 10.52
N VAL A 74 8.80 -11.40 9.24
CA VAL A 74 9.90 -11.31 8.28
C VAL A 74 10.90 -10.24 8.70
N LEU A 75 10.43 -9.04 9.02
CA LEU A 75 11.31 -7.91 9.34
C LEU A 75 12.01 -8.09 10.70
N ASN A 76 11.32 -8.67 11.69
CA ASN A 76 11.95 -9.06 12.96
C ASN A 76 13.08 -10.08 12.73
N ARG A 77 12.83 -11.12 11.92
CA ARG A 77 13.86 -12.11 11.58
C ARG A 77 15.05 -11.50 10.84
N LEU A 78 14.82 -10.46 10.03
CA LEU A 78 15.87 -9.73 9.32
C LEU A 78 16.61 -8.71 10.21
N GLY A 79 16.17 -8.51 11.46
CA GLY A 79 16.84 -7.63 12.42
C GLY A 79 16.59 -6.14 12.19
N TYR A 80 15.48 -5.75 11.56
CA TYR A 80 15.10 -4.34 11.46
C TYR A 80 14.65 -3.79 12.81
N ASP A 81 14.93 -2.51 13.05
CA ASP A 81 14.50 -1.82 14.26
C ASP A 81 12.96 -1.75 14.37
N GLU A 82 12.45 -1.83 15.60
CA GLU A 82 11.02 -1.85 15.90
C GLU A 82 10.27 -0.65 15.27
N ASN A 83 10.87 0.54 15.27
CA ASN A 83 10.28 1.73 14.65
C ASN A 83 10.08 1.57 13.13
N ILE A 84 11.05 0.97 12.44
CA ILE A 84 10.95 0.68 11.00
C ILE A 84 9.84 -0.34 10.77
N ILE A 85 9.80 -1.40 11.58
CA ILE A 85 8.78 -2.45 11.47
C ILE A 85 7.38 -1.86 11.68
N ASN A 86 7.20 -1.01 12.69
CA ASN A 86 5.93 -0.37 13.00
C ASN A 86 5.45 0.53 11.86
N ASP A 87 6.33 1.36 11.30
CA ASP A 87 5.99 2.20 10.14
C ASP A 87 5.63 1.37 8.91
N VAL A 88 6.41 0.32 8.60
CA VAL A 88 6.13 -0.58 7.46
C VAL A 88 4.79 -1.28 7.65
N CYS A 89 4.54 -1.88 8.81
CA CYS A 89 3.29 -2.57 9.12
C CYS A 89 2.09 -1.61 9.07
N THR A 90 2.26 -0.36 9.49
CA THR A 90 1.22 0.68 9.41
C THR A 90 0.84 0.97 7.96
N LEU A 91 1.82 1.17 7.08
CA LEU A 91 1.58 1.37 5.65
C LEU A 91 0.90 0.17 5.00
N ILE A 92 1.35 -1.06 5.32
CA ILE A 92 0.75 -2.30 4.81
C ILE A 92 -0.69 -2.46 5.28
N LYS A 93 -1.00 -2.11 6.54
CA LYS A 93 -2.37 -2.17 7.06
C LYS A 93 -3.30 -1.25 6.29
N MET A 94 -2.82 -0.06 5.90
CA MET A 94 -3.63 0.99 5.28
C MET A 94 -3.60 1.01 3.75
N HIS A 95 -2.73 0.23 3.08
CA HIS A 95 -2.45 0.41 1.66
C HIS A 95 -3.70 0.38 0.75
N ASP A 96 -4.68 -0.47 1.05
CA ASP A 96 -5.93 -0.59 0.27
C ASP A 96 -7.13 0.14 0.93
N THR A 97 -6.85 1.07 1.85
CA THR A 97 -7.89 1.87 2.52
C THR A 97 -8.28 3.07 1.66
N ALA A 98 -9.57 3.17 1.35
CA ALA A 98 -10.14 4.32 0.66
C ALA A 98 -10.32 5.52 1.60
N ILE A 99 -9.48 6.54 1.44
CA ILE A 99 -9.57 7.81 2.17
C ILE A 99 -10.34 8.81 1.33
N LYS A 100 -11.38 9.43 1.91
CA LYS A 100 -12.18 10.44 1.20
C LYS A 100 -11.36 11.71 1.01
N PRO A 101 -11.49 12.41 -0.14
CA PRO A 101 -10.76 13.64 -0.41
C PRO A 101 -11.40 14.84 0.32
N THR A 102 -11.42 14.79 1.65
CA THR A 102 -11.89 15.86 2.53
C THR A 102 -10.86 16.14 3.62
N ILE A 103 -10.82 17.39 4.11
CA ILE A 103 -9.86 17.80 5.15
C ILE A 103 -10.03 16.93 6.40
N ASP A 104 -11.25 16.66 6.85
CA ASP A 104 -11.50 15.85 8.04
C ASP A 104 -11.01 14.40 7.88
N SER A 105 -11.22 13.77 6.71
CA SER A 105 -10.76 12.39 6.49
C SER A 105 -9.24 12.31 6.40
N ILE A 106 -8.59 13.31 5.80
CA ILE A 106 -7.13 13.41 5.76
C ILE A 106 -6.58 13.64 7.16
N LYS A 107 -7.20 14.54 7.94
CA LYS A 107 -6.80 14.82 9.32
C LYS A 107 -6.85 13.57 10.17
N LEU A 108 -7.96 12.82 10.11
CA LEU A 108 -8.10 11.56 10.84
C LEU A 108 -7.03 10.54 10.46
N ALA A 109 -6.67 10.44 9.18
CA ALA A 109 -5.59 9.57 8.74
C ALA A 109 -4.22 10.05 9.27
N ILE A 110 -3.93 11.34 9.20
CA ILE A 110 -2.68 11.93 9.73
C ILE A 110 -2.59 11.75 11.24
N ASP A 111 -3.69 11.93 11.97
CA ASP A 111 -3.73 11.75 13.43
C ASP A 111 -3.50 10.28 13.82
N ASP A 112 -3.91 9.32 12.97
CA ASP A 112 -3.71 7.87 13.20
C ASP A 112 -2.29 7.39 12.88
N ILE A 113 -1.71 7.82 11.74
CA ILE A 113 -0.43 7.25 11.26
C ILE A 113 0.75 8.24 11.21
N GLY A 114 0.49 9.52 11.49
CA GLY A 114 1.45 10.60 11.36
C GLY A 114 1.62 11.09 9.91
N GLU A 115 1.97 12.38 9.77
CA GLU A 115 2.06 13.04 8.46
C GLU A 115 3.08 12.36 7.52
N VAL A 116 4.25 11.95 8.06
CA VAL A 116 5.31 11.31 7.27
C VAL A 116 4.82 9.99 6.65
N ASN A 117 4.13 9.16 7.42
CA ASN A 117 3.57 7.91 6.88
C ASN A 117 2.36 8.17 5.99
N PHE A 118 1.57 9.22 6.23
CA PHE A 118 0.50 9.60 5.30
C PHE A 118 1.07 9.95 3.91
N GLU A 119 2.18 10.67 3.82
CA GLU A 119 2.85 10.93 2.55
C GLU A 119 3.39 9.66 1.88
N ARG A 120 3.93 8.72 2.67
CA ARG A 120 4.37 7.41 2.17
C ARG A 120 3.19 6.59 1.68
N LEU A 121 2.06 6.61 2.39
CA LEU A 121 0.84 5.91 2.04
C LEU A 121 0.30 6.39 0.69
N LEU A 122 0.24 7.71 0.46
CA LEU A 122 -0.17 8.26 -0.84
C LEU A 122 0.74 7.76 -1.97
N LYS A 123 2.06 7.74 -1.77
CA LYS A 123 3.02 7.25 -2.78
C LYS A 123 2.86 5.75 -3.04
N LEU A 124 2.64 4.97 -1.98
CA LEU A 124 2.39 3.53 -2.07
C LEU A 124 1.11 3.26 -2.88
N GLN A 125 0.02 3.94 -2.55
CA GLN A 125 -1.27 3.80 -3.23
C GLN A 125 -1.20 4.20 -4.71
N ILE A 126 -0.50 5.30 -5.03
CA ILE A 126 -0.29 5.71 -6.43
C ILE A 126 0.44 4.60 -7.18
N SER A 127 1.57 4.13 -6.63
CA SER A 127 2.38 3.11 -7.31
C SER A 127 1.66 1.76 -7.43
N ASP A 128 0.85 1.39 -6.44
CA ASP A 128 0.04 0.18 -6.45
C ASP A 128 -1.02 0.24 -7.54
N ILE A 129 -1.80 1.31 -7.59
CA ILE A 129 -2.81 1.54 -8.64
C ILE A 129 -2.16 1.59 -10.03
N SER A 130 -1.02 2.27 -10.19
CA SER A 130 -0.30 2.36 -11.47
C SER A 130 0.28 1.02 -11.95
N ALA A 131 0.47 0.04 -11.07
CA ALA A 131 0.93 -1.30 -11.44
C ALA A 131 -0.20 -2.23 -11.94
N HIS A 132 -1.47 -1.80 -11.80
CA HIS A 132 -2.63 -2.53 -12.32
C HIS A 132 -2.83 -2.33 -13.84
N SER A 133 -3.92 -2.89 -14.39
CA SER A 133 -4.31 -2.62 -15.78
C SER A 133 -4.72 -1.16 -16.00
N ASP A 134 -4.51 -0.65 -17.22
CA ASP A 134 -4.78 0.74 -17.57
C ASP A 134 -6.24 1.14 -17.24
N ASN A 135 -7.21 0.29 -17.59
CA ASN A 135 -8.63 0.50 -17.25
C ASN A 135 -8.88 0.66 -15.74
N TYR A 136 -8.11 -0.04 -14.90
CA TYR A 136 -8.23 0.06 -13.45
C TYR A 136 -7.58 1.35 -12.94
N ALA A 137 -6.41 1.69 -13.47
CA ALA A 137 -5.68 2.90 -13.11
C ALA A 137 -6.44 4.18 -13.51
N GLU A 138 -7.03 4.22 -14.71
CA GLU A 138 -7.83 5.34 -15.21
C GLU A 138 -9.01 5.69 -14.30
N ILE A 139 -9.57 4.71 -13.58
CA ILE A 139 -10.71 4.90 -12.68
C ILE A 139 -10.27 5.41 -11.30
N LEU A 140 -9.14 4.90 -10.78
CA LEU A 140 -8.75 5.13 -9.39
C LEU A 140 -7.73 6.25 -9.20
N LEU A 141 -6.81 6.47 -10.15
CA LEU A 141 -5.82 7.54 -10.06
C LEU A 141 -6.49 8.92 -9.90
N PRO A 142 -7.55 9.30 -10.65
CA PRO A 142 -8.19 10.60 -10.47
C PRO A 142 -8.76 10.81 -9.06
N LYS A 143 -9.20 9.74 -8.38
CA LYS A 143 -9.70 9.83 -7.00
C LYS A 143 -8.56 10.10 -6.03
N LEU A 144 -7.41 9.45 -6.24
CA LEU A 144 -6.23 9.62 -5.41
C LEU A 144 -5.54 10.98 -5.67
N ASP A 145 -5.55 11.45 -6.92
CA ASP A 145 -5.11 12.81 -7.27
C ASP A 145 -5.96 13.85 -6.56
N LYS A 146 -7.28 13.65 -6.49
CA LYS A 146 -8.14 14.56 -5.74
C LYS A 146 -7.82 14.59 -4.24
N LEU A 147 -7.54 13.43 -3.65
CA LEU A 147 -7.11 13.33 -2.25
C LEU A 147 -5.78 14.10 -2.03
N LYS A 148 -4.83 13.90 -2.94
CA LYS A 148 -3.52 14.56 -2.93
C LYS A 148 -3.62 16.08 -3.11
N GLU A 149 -4.49 16.56 -4.00
CA GLU A 149 -4.78 17.99 -4.15
C GLU A 149 -5.28 18.60 -2.84
N VAL A 150 -6.29 17.97 -2.21
CA VAL A 150 -6.84 18.47 -0.95
C VAL A 150 -5.75 18.49 0.12
N TYR A 151 -4.91 17.46 0.21
CA TYR A 151 -3.77 17.43 1.13
C TYR A 151 -2.78 18.58 0.86
N ILE A 152 -2.36 18.81 -0.39
CA ILE A 152 -1.39 19.86 -0.75
C ILE A 152 -1.91 21.27 -0.45
N TYR A 153 -3.18 21.55 -0.76
CA TYR A 153 -3.77 22.88 -0.58
C TYR A 153 -4.40 23.10 0.80
N SER A 154 -4.38 22.09 1.66
CA SER A 154 -4.83 22.20 3.04
C SER A 154 -3.84 22.98 3.92
N GLU A 155 -4.31 23.36 5.10
CA GLU A 155 -3.48 23.98 6.14
C GLU A 155 -2.32 23.10 6.64
N PHE A 156 -2.34 21.78 6.41
CA PHE A 156 -1.26 20.87 6.79
C PHE A 156 0.08 21.24 6.13
N ARG A 157 0.05 21.80 4.91
CA ARG A 157 1.25 22.19 4.13
C ARG A 157 1.49 23.70 4.05
N LYS A 158 0.51 24.55 4.39
CA LYS A 158 0.62 26.02 4.29
C LYS A 158 1.70 26.63 5.20
N ASN A 159 2.07 25.96 6.30
CA ASN A 159 3.10 26.43 7.22
C ASN A 159 4.53 25.95 6.90
N ARG A 160 4.78 25.34 5.73
CA ARG A 160 6.11 24.90 5.28
C ARG A 160 6.63 25.65 4.03
N LEU A 161 5.92 26.70 3.59
CA LEU A 161 6.29 27.54 2.44
C LEU A 161 6.68 28.98 2.83
N ILE A 162 6.96 29.22 4.11
CA ILE A 162 7.45 30.51 4.63
C ILE A 162 8.82 30.27 5.26
#